data_AF-F3GMD5-F1
#
_entry.id   AF-F3GMD5-F1
#
_cell.length_a   1.000
_cell.length_b   1.000
_cell.length_c   1.000
_cell.angle_alpha   90.00
_cell.angle_beta   90.00
_cell.angle_gamma   90.00
#
_symmetry.space_group_name_H-M   'P 1'
#
loop_
_entity.id
_entity.type
_entity.pdbx_description
1 polymer ?
#
loop_
_entity_poly.entity_id
_entity_poly.type
_entity_poly.pdbx_seq_one_letter_code
_entity_poly.pdbx_strand_id
1 'polypeptide(L)' 'KINPRRYFYPSLDTLEYLQPQPGQPVSRALSERVLCLPIYPGLLKSEQDLVIRTLIEACSGTETDYRACTVARVC' A
#
# COMPACT_ATOMS: atom_id res chain seq x y z
N LYS A 1 -11.70 -3.13 15.26
CA LYS A 1 -10.64 -3.84 14.52
C LYS A 1 -10.70 -3.38 13.07
N ILE A 2 -9.64 -2.77 12.55
CA ILE A 2 -9.55 -2.33 11.15
C ILE A 2 -8.99 -3.49 10.32
N ASN A 3 -9.63 -3.83 9.19
CA ASN A 3 -9.16 -4.88 8.28
C ASN A 3 -8.73 -4.25 6.95
N PRO A 4 -7.45 -3.90 6.76
CA PRO A 4 -6.98 -3.26 5.54
C PRO A 4 -7.08 -4.23 4.35
N ARG A 5 -7.38 -3.69 3.17
CA ARG A 5 -7.42 -4.44 1.92
C ARG A 5 -6.17 -4.11 1.09
N ARG A 6 -5.70 -5.08 0.30
CA ARG A 6 -4.62 -4.86 -0.67
C ARG A 6 -5.24 -4.66 -2.06
N TYR A 7 -5.64 -3.43 -2.40
CA TYR A 7 -6.34 -3.17 -3.68
C TYR A 7 -5.44 -3.22 -4.91
N PHE A 8 -4.15 -2.95 -4.75
CA PHE A 8 -3.19 -2.91 -5.86
C PHE A 8 -2.33 -4.17 -5.97
N TYR A 9 -2.68 -5.23 -5.24
CA TYR A 9 -1.95 -6.50 -5.25
C TYR A 9 -2.83 -7.65 -5.78
N PRO A 10 -2.32 -8.47 -6.71
CA PRO A 10 -1.04 -8.33 -7.40
C PRO A 10 -1.09 -7.26 -8.50
N SER A 11 0.07 -6.88 -9.04
CA SER A 11 0.15 -5.92 -10.17
C SER A 11 -0.67 -6.40 -11.37
N LEU A 12 -1.34 -5.49 -12.08
CA LEU A 12 -2.32 -5.83 -13.12
C LEU A 12 -1.72 -6.64 -14.28
N ASP A 13 -0.44 -6.42 -14.58
CA ASP A 13 0.30 -7.14 -15.63
C ASP A 13 0.56 -8.61 -15.29
N THR A 14 0.25 -9.05 -14.06
CA THR A 14 0.35 -10.45 -13.62
C THR A 14 -0.97 -11.22 -13.74
N LEU A 15 -2.06 -10.54 -14.07
CA LEU A 15 -3.39 -11.14 -14.17
C LEU A 15 -3.51 -11.94 -15.47
N GLU A 16 -3.77 -13.24 -15.36
CA GLU A 16 -3.82 -14.18 -16.50
C GLU A 16 -4.85 -13.75 -17.57
N TYR A 17 -6.00 -13.24 -17.15
CA TYR A 17 -7.08 -12.82 -18.05
C TYR A 17 -6.81 -11.50 -18.80
N LEU A 18 -5.79 -10.74 -18.40
CA LEU A 18 -5.39 -9.50 -19.07
C LEU A 18 -4.24 -9.71 -20.05
N GLN A 19 -3.73 -10.94 -20.18
CA GLN A 19 -2.58 -11.24 -21.03
C GLN A 19 -2.92 -11.19 -22.53
N PRO A 20 -1.95 -10.80 -23.38
CA PRO A 20 -0.56 -10.47 -23.03
C PRO A 20 -0.37 -9.03 -22.53
N GLN A 21 0.42 -8.84 -21.47
CA GLN A 21 0.87 -7.52 -21.02
C GLN A 21 2.40 -7.45 -20.97
N PRO A 22 3.02 -6.31 -21.33
CA PRO A 22 4.43 -6.09 -21.05
C PRO A 22 4.64 -6.03 -19.53
N GLY A 23 5.69 -6.71 -19.05
CA GLY A 23 6.02 -6.72 -17.62
C GLY A 23 6.22 -5.30 -17.07
N GLN A 24 5.58 -5.01 -15.93
CA GLN A 24 5.61 -3.70 -15.28
C GLN A 24 6.41 -3.77 -13.95
N PRO A 25 7.76 -3.75 -13.98
CA PRO A 25 8.59 -3.97 -12.79
C PRO A 25 8.36 -2.91 -11.70
N VAL A 26 8.12 -1.65 -12.09
CA VAL A 26 7.82 -0.56 -11.15
C VAL A 26 6.47 -0.77 -10.48
N SER A 27 5.44 -1.16 -11.26
CA SER A 27 4.09 -1.42 -10.72
C SER A 27 4.12 -2.61 -9.75
N ARG A 28 4.83 -3.68 -10.09
CA ARG A 28 5.05 -4.84 -9.21
C ARG A 28 5.71 -4.44 -7.89
N ALA A 29 6.82 -3.72 -7.93
CA ALA A 29 7.52 -3.27 -6.73
C ALA A 29 6.66 -2.38 -5.82
N LEU A 30 5.78 -1.54 -6.40
CA LEU A 30 4.84 -0.72 -5.63
C LEU A 30 3.70 -1.55 -5.03
N SER A 31 3.12 -2.47 -5.81
CA SER A 31 2.01 -3.32 -5.36
C SER A 31 2.29 -4.12 -4.09
N GLU A 32 3.56 -4.50 -3.88
CA GLU A 32 4.01 -5.27 -2.73
C GLU A 32 4.12 -4.45 -1.43
N ARG A 33 4.29 -3.12 -1.54
CA ARG A 33 4.58 -2.23 -0.42
C ARG A 33 3.41 -1.32 -0.04
N VAL A 34 2.48 -1.08 -0.96
CA VAL A 34 1.35 -0.18 -0.74
C VAL A 34 0.28 -0.83 0.13
N LEU A 35 -0.12 -0.13 1.20
CA LEU A 35 -1.25 -0.47 2.05
C LEU A 35 -2.41 0.49 1.77
N CYS A 36 -3.63 -0.02 1.60
CA CYS A 36 -4.80 0.83 1.38
C CYS A 36 -5.55 1.08 2.69
N LEU A 37 -5.73 2.36 3.03
CA LEU A 37 -6.47 2.82 4.19
C LEU A 37 -7.88 3.28 3.80
N PRO A 38 -8.88 3.19 4.69
CA PRO A 38 -10.21 3.68 4.41
C PRO A 38 -10.19 5.21 4.22
N ILE A 39 -10.70 5.67 3.08
CA ILE A 39 -10.87 7.09 2.76
C ILE A 39 -12.17 7.27 1.96
N TYR A 40 -13.10 8.03 2.51
CA TYR A 40 -14.39 8.34 1.86
C TYR A 40 -15.04 9.57 2.52
N PRO A 41 -15.91 10.30 1.79
CA PRO A 41 -16.71 11.37 2.39
C PRO A 41 -17.58 10.83 3.52
N GLY A 42 -17.53 11.47 4.69
CA GLY A 42 -18.28 11.03 5.88
C GLY A 42 -17.51 10.11 6.83
N LEU A 43 -16.23 9.83 6.57
CA LEU A 43 -15.34 9.16 7.52
C LEU A 43 -15.20 10.01 8.80
N LEU A 44 -15.68 9.50 9.93
CA LEU A 44 -15.72 10.24 11.19
C LEU A 44 -14.30 10.51 11.70
N LYS A 45 -14.11 11.62 12.40
CA LYS A 45 -12.80 11.95 13.00
C LYS A 45 -12.32 10.86 13.95
N SER A 46 -13.22 10.27 14.73
CA SER A 46 -12.94 9.15 15.62
C SER A 46 -12.45 7.90 14.88
N GLU A 47 -12.97 7.63 13.68
CA GLU A 47 -12.53 6.51 12.84
C GLU A 47 -11.15 6.77 12.24
N GLN A 48 -10.88 8.02 11.81
CA GLN A 48 -9.55 8.42 11.36
C GLN A 48 -8.51 8.26 12.48
N ASP A 49 -8.85 8.71 13.69
CA ASP A 49 -7.96 8.61 14.85
C ASP A 49 -7.70 7.15 15.22
N LEU A 50 -8.69 6.27 15.09
CA LEU A 50 -8.51 4.82 15.26
C LEU A 50 -7.52 4.27 14.24
N VAL A 51 -7.66 4.64 12.95
CA VAL A 51 -6.73 4.22 11.89
C VAL A 51 -5.31 4.68 12.19
N ILE A 52 -5.12 5.93 12.56
CA ILE A 52 -3.81 6.51 12.88
C ILE A 52 -3.19 5.79 14.07
N ARG A 53 -3.94 5.57 15.16
CA ARG A 53 -3.45 4.88 16.37
C ARG A 53 -3.02 3.45 16.06
N THR A 54 -3.85 2.70 15.33
CA THR A 54 -3.52 1.33 14.94
C THR A 54 -2.27 1.27 14.05
N LEU A 55 -2.05 2.26 13.17
CA LEU A 55 -0.84 2.33 12.36
C LEU A 55 0.41 2.63 13.18
N ILE A 56 0.34 3.60 14.09
CA ILE A 56 1.47 3.95 14.98
C ILE A 56 1.85 2.73 15.83
N GLU A 57 0.87 2.05 16.42
CA GLU A 57 1.07 0.83 17.20
C GLU A 57 1.75 -0.26 16.36
N ALA A 58 1.23 -0.54 15.16
CA ALA A 58 1.79 -1.57 14.27
C ALA A 58 3.22 -1.26 13.81
N CYS A 59 3.54 0.02 13.53
CA CYS A 59 4.87 0.43 13.09
C CYS A 59 5.89 0.50 14.23
N SER A 60 5.46 0.72 15.48
CA SER A 60 6.36 0.84 16.63
C SER A 60 7.13 -0.45 16.97
N GLY A 61 6.63 -1.62 16.54
CA GLY A 61 7.28 -2.92 16.74
C GLY A 61 8.17 -3.40 15.60
N THR A 62 8.29 -2.63 14.52
CA THR A 62 9.09 -3.00 13.34
C THR A 62 10.22 -2.00 13.12
N GLU A 63 11.28 -2.10 13.93
CA GLU A 63 12.60 -1.67 13.45
C GLU A 63 13.01 -2.66 12.36
N THR A 64 12.73 -2.33 11.10
CA THR A 64 13.28 -3.08 9.98
C THR A 64 13.89 -2.08 9.03
N ASP A 65 15.21 -2.22 8.87
CA ASP A 65 16.08 -1.44 8.01
C ASP A 65 15.36 -0.87 6.79
N TYR A 66 15.21 0.45 6.78
CA TYR A 66 14.87 1.20 5.58
C TYR A 66 16.08 1.17 4.64
N ARG A 67 16.42 0.00 4.09
CA ARG A 67 17.35 -0.11 2.97
C ARG A 67 16.65 0.38 1.70
N ALA A 68 16.89 1.66 1.44
CA ALA A 68 17.09 2.33 0.15
C ALA A 68 16.18 1.95 -1.03
N CYS A 69 15.44 2.95 -1.54
CA CYS A 69 15.27 3.13 -2.98
C CYS A 69 15.22 4.63 -3.30
N THR A 70 16.39 5.19 -3.62
CA THR A 70 16.63 6.59 -4.01
C THR A 70 16.14 6.88 -5.44
N VAL A 71 14.94 6.43 -5.84
CA VAL A 71 14.44 6.69 -7.20
C VAL A 71 12.95 7.03 -7.18
N ALA A 72 12.67 8.26 -6.75
CA ALA A 72 11.52 9.02 -7.22
C ALA A 72 11.93 10.49 -7.35
N ARG A 73 13.02 10.75 -8.10
CA ARG A 73 13.12 12.03 -8.79
C ARG A 73 12.10 11.98 -9.91
N VAL A 74 10.98 12.65 -9.65
CA VAL A 74 9.99 13.05 -10.65
C VAL A 74 10.74 13.75 -11.78
N CYS A 75 10.70 13.17 -12.99
CA CYS A 75 10.97 13.90 -14.22
C CYS A 75 9.72 14.70 -14.61
#